data_AF-A0A3D2NHN3-F1
#
_entry.id   AF-A0A3D2NHN3-F1
#
_cell.length_a   1.000
_cell.length_b   1.000
_cell.length_c   1.000
_cell.angle_alpha   90.00
_cell.angle_beta   90.00
_cell.angle_gamma   90.00
#
_symmetry.space_group_name_H-M   'P 1'
#
loop_
_entity.id
_entity.type
_entity.pdbx_description
1 polymer ?
#
loop_
_entity_poly.entity_id
_entity_poly.type
_entity_poly.pdbx_seq_one_letter_code
_entity_poly.pdbx_strand_id
1 'polypeptide(L)'
;MTAPRRILLVNGPNLNLLGVREPGIYGHETLADVEALVTATAAEAGYEVRAVQSNHEGVLLDAIHAAREDCAAIVINPGGLTHTSVVLRDALSGVALPVAEVHI
;
A
#
# COMPACT_ATOMS: atom_id res chain seq x y z
N MET A 1 5.35 21.16 15.67
CA MET A 1 5.61 20.22 14.56
C MET A 1 4.37 20.18 13.70
N THR A 2 4.48 20.43 12.40
CA THR A 2 3.36 20.23 11.46
C THR A 2 3.00 18.75 11.44
N ALA A 3 1.69 18.45 11.45
CA ALA A 3 1.21 17.07 11.39
C ALA A 3 1.79 16.35 10.15
N PRO A 4 2.10 15.05 10.23
CA PRO A 4 2.56 14.28 9.08
C PRO A 4 1.54 14.39 7.96
N ARG A 5 2.02 14.67 6.74
CA ARG A 5 1.18 14.83 5.54
C ARG A 5 1.43 13.72 4.52
N ARG A 6 1.85 12.53 4.96
CA ARG A 6 2.18 11.43 4.08
C ARG A 6 1.31 10.21 4.34
N ILE A 7 0.90 9.52 3.29
CA ILE A 7 0.21 8.23 3.35
C ILE A 7 1.16 7.16 2.81
N LEU A 8 1.27 6.04 3.52
CA LEU A 8 1.95 4.85 3.01
C LEU A 8 0.94 4.03 2.20
N LEU A 9 1.23 3.79 0.92
CA LEU A 9 0.51 2.86 0.06
C LEU A 9 1.29 1.54 -0.01
N VAL A 10 0.67 0.44 0.41
CA VAL A 10 1.31 -0.89 0.45
C VAL A 10 0.61 -1.83 -0.51
N ASN A 11 1.36 -2.39 -1.45
CA ASN A 11 0.91 -3.36 -2.42
C ASN A 11 1.61 -4.71 -2.16
N GLY A 12 0.83 -5.72 -1.84
CA GLY A 12 1.31 -7.06 -1.53
C GLY A 12 1.74 -7.87 -2.77
N PRO A 13 1.91 -9.19 -2.59
CA PRO A 13 2.45 -10.04 -3.63
C PRO A 13 1.57 -10.10 -4.88
N ASN A 14 2.24 -10.25 -6.02
CA ASN A 14 1.69 -10.39 -7.37
C ASN A 14 1.00 -9.15 -7.96
N LEU A 15 0.78 -8.08 -7.18
CA LEU A 15 0.20 -6.84 -7.73
C LEU A 15 1.09 -6.16 -8.76
N ASN A 16 2.40 -6.47 -8.77
CA ASN A 16 3.30 -6.06 -9.85
C ASN A 16 2.97 -6.68 -11.23
N LEU A 17 2.03 -7.63 -11.31
CA LEU A 17 1.58 -8.27 -12.55
C LEU A 17 0.30 -7.64 -13.12
N LEU A 18 -0.26 -6.60 -12.48
CA LEU A 18 -1.38 -5.83 -13.03
C LEU A 18 -1.05 -5.29 -14.43
N GLY A 19 -2.02 -5.35 -15.34
CA GLY A 19 -1.88 -4.95 -16.74
C GLY A 19 -1.10 -5.92 -17.64
N VAL A 20 -0.46 -6.96 -17.07
CA VAL A 20 0.33 -7.94 -17.85
C VAL A 20 -0.41 -9.26 -18.05
N ARG A 21 -1.13 -9.72 -17.03
CA ARG A 21 -1.81 -11.01 -17.08
C ARG A 21 -3.15 -10.90 -17.81
N GLU A 22 -3.28 -11.60 -18.94
CA GLU A 22 -4.54 -11.74 -19.70
C GLU A 22 -5.30 -10.41 -19.85
N PRO A 23 -4.69 -9.36 -20.42
CA PRO A 23 -5.20 -7.98 -20.32
C PRO A 23 -6.57 -7.78 -20.99
N GLY A 24 -6.93 -8.63 -21.97
CA GLY A 24 -8.28 -8.63 -22.55
C GLY A 24 -9.39 -9.06 -21.57
N ILE A 25 -9.03 -9.61 -20.41
CA ILE A 25 -9.96 -10.02 -19.34
C ILE A 25 -9.82 -9.09 -18.12
N TYR A 26 -8.58 -8.78 -17.71
CA TYR A 26 -8.30 -8.09 -16.44
C TYR A 26 -7.98 -6.60 -16.57
N GLY A 27 -8.03 -6.04 -17.78
CA GLY A 27 -7.66 -4.65 -18.03
C GLY A 27 -6.17 -4.47 -18.33
N HIS A 28 -5.84 -3.25 -18.71
CA HIS A 28 -4.48 -2.87 -19.13
C HIS A 28 -3.76 -2.01 -18.10
N GLU A 29 -4.50 -1.54 -17.09
CA GLU A 29 -4.01 -0.70 -16.01
C GLU A 29 -2.95 -1.45 -15.21
N THR A 30 -1.78 -0.82 -15.11
CA THR A 30 -0.64 -1.34 -14.38
C THR A 30 -0.68 -0.86 -12.94
N LEU A 31 0.16 -1.46 -12.08
CA LEU A 31 0.33 -0.95 -10.73
C LEU A 31 0.87 0.48 -10.70
N ALA A 32 1.70 0.87 -11.68
CA ALA A 32 2.18 2.25 -11.79
C ALA A 32 1.05 3.24 -12.07
N ASP A 33 0.05 2.85 -12.86
CA ASP A 33 -1.15 3.67 -13.11
C ASP A 33 -1.97 3.84 -11.83
N VAL A 34 -2.11 2.78 -11.03
CA VAL A 34 -2.76 2.82 -9.72
C VAL A 34 -2.01 3.74 -8.76
N GLU A 35 -0.68 3.62 -8.67
CA GLU A 35 0.14 4.48 -7.81
C GLU A 35 0.06 5.96 -8.22
N ALA A 36 0.03 6.24 -9.53
CA ALA A 36 -0.16 7.59 -10.06
C ALA A 36 -1.55 8.15 -9.71
N LEU A 37 -2.60 7.35 -9.85
CA LEU A 37 -3.97 7.73 -9.46
C LEU A 37 -4.04 8.06 -7.97
N VAL A 38 -3.54 7.17 -7.11
CA VAL A 38 -3.56 7.38 -5.65
C VAL A 38 -2.76 8.63 -5.27
N THR A 39 -1.61 8.86 -5.90
CA THR A 39 -0.78 10.05 -5.66
C THR A 39 -1.51 11.34 -6.04
N ALA A 40 -2.18 11.36 -7.19
CA ALA A 40 -2.97 12.52 -7.62
C ALA A 40 -4.13 12.79 -6.66
N THR A 41 -4.90 11.76 -6.29
CA THR A 41 -6.02 11.89 -5.34
C THR A 41 -5.57 12.35 -3.96
N ALA A 42 -4.46 11.84 -3.44
CA ALA A 42 -3.91 12.26 -2.16
C ALA A 42 -3.46 13.73 -2.19
N ALA A 43 -2.86 14.17 -3.30
CA ALA A 43 -2.39 15.54 -3.48
C ALA A 43 -3.55 16.56 -3.43
N GLU A 44 -4.74 16.21 -3.96
CA GLU A 44 -5.95 17.05 -3.86
C GLU A 44 -6.37 17.31 -2.39
N ALA A 45 -6.10 16.35 -1.51
CA ALA A 45 -6.32 16.47 -0.07
C ALA A 45 -5.11 17.02 0.71
N GLY A 46 -4.02 17.39 0.01
CA GLY A 46 -2.81 17.94 0.61
C GLY A 46 -1.86 16.90 1.23
N TYR A 47 -1.96 15.63 0.82
CA TYR A 47 -1.09 14.55 1.26
C TYR A 47 -0.09 14.13 0.17
N GLU A 48 1.11 13.75 0.59
CA GLU A 48 2.09 13.00 -0.20
C GLU A 48 1.84 11.50 -0.09
N VAL A 49 2.28 10.73 -1.08
CA VAL A 49 2.21 9.26 -1.06
C VAL A 49 3.62 8.68 -1.13
N ARG A 50 3.89 7.70 -0.26
CA ARG A 50 5.03 6.79 -0.37
C ARG A 50 4.48 5.41 -0.69
N ALA A 51 4.77 4.90 -1.88
CA ALA A 51 4.33 3.58 -2.30
C ALA A 51 5.42 2.53 -2.07
N VAL A 52 5.00 1.31 -1.73
CA VAL A 52 5.84 0.12 -1.70
C VAL A 52 5.07 -1.05 -2.27
N GLN A 53 5.70 -1.80 -3.18
CA GLN A 53 5.23 -3.11 -3.60
C GLN A 53 6.29 -4.15 -3.27
N SER A 54 5.87 -5.31 -2.76
CA SER A 54 6.78 -6.44 -2.62
C SER A 54 6.07 -7.79 -2.63
N ASN A 55 6.76 -8.78 -3.21
CA ASN A 55 6.42 -10.20 -3.08
C ASN A 55 6.97 -10.82 -1.79
N HIS A 56 7.78 -10.07 -1.04
CA HIS A 56 8.41 -10.51 0.20
C HIS A 56 7.77 -9.79 1.39
N GLU A 57 7.14 -10.59 2.26
CA GLU A 57 6.43 -10.09 3.44
C GLU A 57 7.30 -9.20 4.33
N GLY A 58 8.56 -9.57 4.58
CA GLY A 58 9.49 -8.79 5.40
C GLY A 58 9.67 -7.34 4.92
N VAL A 59 9.69 -7.12 3.60
CA VAL A 59 9.81 -5.76 3.04
C VAL A 59 8.57 -4.92 3.37
N LEU A 60 7.39 -5.53 3.36
CA LEU A 60 6.14 -4.85 3.72
C LEU A 60 6.14 -4.52 5.22
N LEU A 61 6.59 -5.45 6.06
CA LEU A 61 6.70 -5.24 7.51
C LEU A 61 7.64 -4.07 7.84
N ASP A 62 8.82 -4.03 7.24
CA ASP A 62 9.79 -2.96 7.45
C ASP A 62 9.25 -1.59 7.03
N ALA A 63 8.55 -1.53 5.89
CA ALA A 63 7.90 -0.31 5.43
C ALA A 63 6.79 0.16 6.39
N ILE A 64 5.97 -0.77 6.89
CA ILE A 64 4.92 -0.49 7.88
C ILE A 64 5.54 0.04 9.18
N HIS A 65 6.58 -0.61 9.70
CA HIS A 65 7.27 -0.16 10.91
C HIS A 65 7.85 1.24 10.75
N ALA A 66 8.47 1.55 9.60
CA ALA A 66 9.02 2.88 9.32
C ALA A 66 7.93 3.97 9.19
N ALA A 67 6.72 3.61 8.76
CA ALA A 67 5.63 4.57 8.55
C ALA A 67 5.23 5.33 9.82
N ARG A 68 5.46 4.75 11.00
CA ARG A 68 5.15 5.40 12.30
C ARG A 68 5.87 6.72 12.51
N GLU A 69 6.98 6.95 11.81
CA GLU A 69 7.82 8.12 11.99
C GLU A 69 7.38 9.30 11.12
N ASP A 70 6.82 9.02 9.94
CA ASP A 70 6.58 10.04 8.90
C ASP A 70 5.21 9.99 8.22
N CYS A 71 4.39 8.97 8.45
CA CYS A 71 3.07 8.80 7.84
C CYS A 71 1.92 9.09 8.81
N ALA A 72 0.82 9.60 8.25
CA ALA A 72 -0.44 9.82 8.94
C ALA A 72 -1.40 8.62 8.86
N ALA A 73 -1.27 7.78 7.83
CA ALA A 73 -2.15 6.65 7.58
C ALA A 73 -1.47 5.61 6.65
N ILE A 74 -2.06 4.42 6.60
CA ILE A 74 -1.67 3.33 5.69
C ILE A 74 -2.89 2.92 4.85
N VAL A 75 -2.71 2.83 3.53
CA VAL A 75 -3.64 2.16 2.62
C VAL A 75 -2.94 0.90 2.12
N ILE A 76 -3.59 -0.25 2.23
CA ILE A 76 -2.95 -1.53 1.91
C ILE A 76 -3.85 -2.44 1.08
N ASN A 77 -3.32 -2.97 -0.01
CA ASN A 77 -3.80 -4.20 -0.63
C ASN A 77 -2.78 -5.30 -0.34
N PRO A 78 -3.03 -6.22 0.63
CA PRO A 78 -2.04 -7.24 0.98
C PRO A 78 -1.90 -8.35 -0.07
N GLY A 79 -2.68 -8.33 -1.16
CA GLY A 79 -2.78 -9.43 -2.10
C GLY A 79 -3.14 -10.73 -1.37
N GLY A 80 -2.46 -11.83 -1.72
CA GLY A 80 -2.70 -13.13 -1.08
C GLY A 80 -2.35 -13.19 0.41
N LEU A 81 -1.54 -12.26 0.94
CA LEU A 81 -1.15 -12.24 2.35
C LEU A 81 -2.31 -11.92 3.30
N THR A 82 -3.37 -11.31 2.79
CA THR A 82 -4.62 -11.04 3.52
C THR A 82 -5.14 -12.28 4.24
N HIS A 83 -4.97 -13.45 3.63
CA HIS A 83 -5.54 -14.70 4.11
C HIS A 83 -4.61 -15.51 4.99
N THR A 84 -3.32 -15.15 5.06
CA THR A 84 -2.29 -16.02 5.65
C THR A 84 -1.40 -15.30 6.65
N SER A 85 -1.25 -13.97 6.55
CA SER A 85 -0.24 -13.25 7.31
C SER A 85 -0.78 -12.71 8.64
N VAL A 86 -0.55 -13.49 9.69
CA VAL A 86 -0.73 -13.00 11.07
C VAL A 86 0.32 -11.92 11.39
N VAL A 87 1.55 -12.05 10.88
CA VAL A 87 2.63 -11.09 11.17
C VAL A 87 2.38 -9.71 10.57
N LEU A 88 1.73 -9.63 9.39
CA LEU A 88 1.34 -8.35 8.80
C LEU A 88 0.24 -7.68 9.61
N ARG A 89 -0.74 -8.45 10.11
CA ARG A 89 -1.78 -7.95 11.02
C ARG A 89 -1.18 -7.40 12.32
N ASP A 90 -0.20 -8.09 12.89
CA ASP A 90 0.46 -7.66 14.12
C ASP A 90 1.28 -6.38 13.89
N ALA A 91 2.01 -6.28 12.77
CA ALA A 91 2.73 -5.06 12.40
C ALA A 91 1.80 -3.85 12.23
N LEU A 92 0.67 -4.01 11.52
CA LEU A 92 -0.33 -2.95 11.34
C LEU A 92 -0.94 -2.51 12.69
N SER A 93 -1.19 -3.46 13.58
CA SER A 93 -1.73 -3.16 14.92
C SER A 93 -0.69 -2.47 15.81
N GLY A 94 0.60 -2.77 15.63
CA GLY A 94 1.70 -2.24 16.44
C GLY A 94 2.11 -0.79 16.11
N VAL A 95 1.83 -0.30 14.90
CA VAL A 95 2.22 1.06 14.48
C VAL A 95 1.22 2.14 14.88
N ALA A 96 0.02 1.77 15.34
CA ALA A 96 -1.05 2.67 15.81
C ALA A 96 -1.46 3.76 14.80
N LEU A 97 -1.26 3.53 13.51
CA LEU A 97 -1.75 4.37 12.42
C LEU A 97 -3.14 3.89 11.97
N PRO A 98 -4.02 4.78 11.50
CA PRO A 98 -5.24 4.36 10.81
C PRO A 98 -4.88 3.61 9.53
N VAL A 99 -5.56 2.48 9.31
CA VAL A 99 -5.34 1.58 8.17
C VAL A 99 -6.63 1.40 7.38
N ALA A 100 -6.55 1.48 6.06
CA ALA A 100 -7.61 1.09 5.15
C ALA A 100 -7.14 -0.07 4.27
N GLU A 101 -7.85 -1.21 4.34
CA GLU A 101 -7.60 -2.37 3.48
C GLU A 101 -8.44 -2.27 2.20
N VAL A 102 -7.84 -2.57 1.05
CA VAL A 102 -8.50 -2.51 -0.27
C VAL A 102 -8.14 -3.74 -1.11
N HIS A 103 -9.04 -4.09 -2.03
CA HIS A 103 -8.88 -5.21 -2.98
C HIS A 103 -9.41 -4.78 -4.34
N ILE A 104 -8.78 -5.25 -5.42
CA ILE A 104 -9.15 -4.99 -6.82
C ILE A 104 -9.94 -6.19 -7.36
#